data_AF-A0A3A8ZSU1-F1
#
_entry.id   AF-A0A3A8ZSU1-F1
#
_cell.length_a   1.000
_cell.length_b   1.000
_cell.length_c   1.000
_cell.angle_alpha   90.00
_cell.angle_beta   90.00
_cell.angle_gamma   90.00
#
_symmetry.space_group_name_H-M   'P 1'
#
loop_
_entity.id
_entity.type
_entity.pdbx_description
1 polymer ?
#
loop_
_entity_poly.entity_id
_entity_poly.type
_entity_poly.pdbx_seq_one_letter_code
_entity_poly.pdbx_strand_id
1 'polypeptide(L)'
;MIIKKYCYECSKCNQLYFFEAGKEFSDICPICNVKMDLEGTYNCDTDLAEKAKNTPPYDPTKDPNSPYYIPIIKCPTCQSTNAQKIGTGERVVSVATMGIFSKKINKSFKCKSCGYTW
;
A
#
# COMPACT_ATOMS: atom_id res chain seq x y z
N MET A 1 -13.23 -1.35 21.60
CA MET A 1 -13.83 -2.32 22.55
C MET A 1 -13.08 -3.64 22.42
N ILE A 2 -12.67 -4.27 23.52
CA ILE A 2 -11.94 -5.56 23.45
C ILE A 2 -12.94 -6.71 23.51
N ILE A 3 -13.01 -7.49 22.44
CA ILE A 3 -13.85 -8.69 22.35
C ILE A 3 -12.95 -9.92 22.46
N LYS A 4 -13.24 -10.80 23.40
CA LYS A 4 -12.58 -12.10 23.51
C LYS A 4 -13.20 -13.06 22.50
N LYS A 5 -12.37 -13.75 21.73
CA LYS A 5 -12.78 -14.74 20.74
C LYS A 5 -12.08 -16.07 20.97
N TYR A 6 -12.80 -17.16 20.72
CA TYR A 6 -12.33 -18.53 20.76
C TYR A 6 -12.06 -19.01 19.33
N CYS A 7 -10.89 -19.61 19.12
CA CYS A 7 -10.49 -20.25 17.87
C CYS A 7 -10.65 -21.75 18.04
N TYR A 8 -11.49 -22.37 17.22
CA TYR A 8 -11.66 -23.81 17.15
C TYR A 8 -11.18 -24.33 15.81
N GLU A 9 -10.47 -25.45 15.81
CA GLU A 9 -10.07 -26.16 14.60
C GLU A 9 -10.80 -27.48 14.51
N CYS A 10 -11.29 -27.81 13.32
CA CYS A 10 -11.85 -29.13 13.07
C CYS A 10 -10.76 -30.10 12.62
N SER A 11 -10.48 -31.12 13.43
CA SER A 11 -9.52 -32.20 13.14
C SER A 11 -9.78 -33.02 11.85
N LYS A 12 -10.92 -32.83 11.16
CA LYS A 12 -11.23 -33.51 9.88
C LYS A 12 -11.05 -32.64 8.65
N CYS A 13 -11.47 -31.38 8.70
CA CYS A 13 -11.43 -30.46 7.55
C CYS A 13 -10.42 -29.32 7.71
N ASN A 14 -9.72 -29.26 8.85
CA ASN A 14 -8.74 -28.24 9.25
C ASN A 14 -9.26 -26.81 9.04
N GLN A 15 -10.59 -26.64 9.17
CA GLN A 15 -11.23 -25.33 9.09
C GLN A 15 -11.19 -24.67 10.45
N LEU A 16 -10.80 -23.40 10.45
CA LEU A 16 -10.75 -22.55 11.64
C LEU A 16 -12.08 -21.81 11.79
N TYR A 17 -12.68 -21.94 12.97
CA TYR A 17 -13.91 -21.27 13.36
C TYR A 17 -13.65 -20.32 14.52
N PHE A 18 -14.26 -19.14 14.44
CA PHE A 18 -14.02 -18.05 15.37
C PHE A 18 -15.34 -17.63 16.03
N PHE A 19 -15.43 -17.80 17.34
CA PHE A 19 -16.64 -17.46 18.12
C PHE A 19 -16.36 -16.39 19.16
N GLU A 20 -17.32 -15.51 19.41
CA GLU A 20 -17.20 -14.46 20.43
C GLU A 20 -17.60 -14.98 21.81
N ALA A 21 -16.84 -14.59 22.83
CA ALA A 21 -17.16 -14.92 24.21
C ALA A 21 -18.46 -14.25 24.65
N GLY A 22 -19.42 -15.05 25.13
CA GLY A 22 -20.72 -14.58 25.62
C GLY A 22 -21.90 -14.83 24.68
N LYS A 23 -21.66 -15.33 23.46
CA LYS A 23 -22.72 -15.83 22.58
C LYS A 23 -22.86 -17.34 22.72
N GLU A 24 -24.06 -17.86 22.51
CA GLU A 24 -24.26 -19.31 22.38
C GLU A 24 -23.60 -19.77 21.08
N PHE A 25 -22.65 -20.71 21.19
CA PHE A 25 -21.99 -21.32 20.05
C PHE A 25 -21.90 -22.83 20.26
N SER A 26 -21.91 -23.58 19.15
CA SER A 26 -21.73 -25.03 19.18
C SER A 26 -20.26 -25.39 18.97
N ASP A 27 -19.76 -26.36 19.74
CA ASP A 27 -18.43 -26.97 19.59
C ASP A 27 -18.40 -28.05 18.50
N ILE A 28 -19.46 -28.18 17.71
CA ILE A 28 -19.59 -29.15 16.62
C ILE A 28 -19.32 -28.46 15.28
N CYS A 29 -18.45 -29.05 14.46
CA CYS A 29 -18.17 -28.56 13.12
C CYS A 29 -19.44 -28.67 12.23
N PRO A 30 -19.90 -27.58 11.59
CA PRO A 30 -21.11 -27.60 10.77
C PRO A 30 -20.98 -28.45 9.49
N ILE A 31 -19.76 -28.74 9.06
CA ILE A 31 -19.47 -29.51 7.84
C ILE A 31 -19.30 -31.00 8.17
N CYS A 32 -18.43 -31.29 9.14
CA CYS A 32 -18.04 -32.67 9.45
C CYS A 32 -18.87 -33.31 10.56
N ASN A 33 -19.66 -32.51 11.30
CA ASN A 33 -20.43 -32.92 12.46
C ASN A 33 -19.59 -33.64 13.54
N VAL A 34 -18.33 -33.19 13.71
CA VAL A 34 -17.39 -33.70 14.71
C VAL A 34 -17.08 -32.57 15.69
N LYS A 35 -16.81 -32.94 16.95
CA LYS A 35 -16.33 -32.02 17.97
C LYS A 35 -15.03 -31.35 17.51
N MET A 36 -14.98 -30.03 17.60
CA MET A 36 -13.82 -29.22 17.23
C MET A 36 -12.90 -29.05 18.45
N ASP A 37 -11.62 -28.91 18.19
CA ASP A 37 -10.59 -28.72 19.21
C ASP A 37 -10.34 -27.22 19.41
N LEU A 38 -10.17 -26.78 20.66
CA LEU A 38 -9.89 -25.38 20.97
C LEU A 38 -8.39 -25.12 20.77
N GLU A 39 -8.06 -24.38 19.71
CA GLU A 39 -6.69 -23.97 19.40
C GLU A 39 -6.23 -22.79 20.27
N GLY A 40 -7.15 -21.88 20.62
CA GLY A 40 -6.77 -20.78 21.49
C GLY A 40 -7.84 -19.71 21.70
N THR A 41 -7.49 -18.75 22.56
CA THR A 41 -8.31 -17.57 22.83
C THR A 41 -7.53 -16.31 22.53
N TYR A 42 -8.16 -15.37 21.85
CA TYR A 42 -7.53 -14.12 21.45
C TYR A 42 -8.44 -12.95 21.79
N ASN A 43 -7.82 -11.83 22.16
CA ASN A 43 -8.50 -10.59 22.44
C ASN A 43 -8.38 -9.71 21.18
N CYS A 44 -9.49 -9.46 20.49
CA CYS A 44 -9.50 -8.52 19.38
C CYS A 44 -9.99 -7.15 19.85
N ASP A 45 -9.18 -6.12 19.62
CA ASP A 45 -9.62 -4.74 19.78
C ASP A 45 -10.35 -4.29 18.51
N THR A 46 -11.65 -4.05 18.61
CA THR A 46 -12.48 -3.61 17.48
C THR A 46 -12.01 -2.28 16.92
N ASP A 47 -11.54 -1.37 17.78
CA ASP A 47 -11.22 0.00 17.39
C ASP A 47 -9.91 -0.01 16.60
N LEU A 48 -8.97 -0.88 17.00
CA LEU A 48 -7.74 -1.13 16.25
C LEU A 48 -8.03 -1.83 14.91
N ALA A 49 -8.96 -2.78 14.89
CA ALA A 49 -9.36 -3.47 13.66
C ALA A 49 -10.03 -2.52 12.66
N GLU A 50 -10.89 -1.60 13.11
CA GLU A 50 -11.48 -0.55 12.29
C GLU A 50 -10.42 0.43 11.79
N LYS A 51 -9.48 0.84 12.65
CA LYS A 51 -8.36 1.69 12.23
C LYS A 51 -7.53 1.02 11.13
N ALA A 52 -7.21 -0.26 11.27
CA ALA A 52 -6.46 -1.02 10.26
C ALA A 52 -7.21 -1.15 8.93
N LYS A 53 -8.54 -1.30 8.95
CA LYS A 53 -9.37 -1.32 7.73
C LYS A 53 -9.39 0.03 7.01
N ASN A 54 -9.37 1.13 7.78
CA ASN A 54 -9.46 2.48 7.24
C ASN A 54 -8.09 3.08 6.84
N THR A 55 -6.98 2.49 7.26
CA THR A 55 -5.66 2.93 6.80
C THR A 55 -5.47 2.58 5.32
N PRO A 56 -5.03 3.55 4.48
CA PRO A 56 -4.73 3.25 3.09
C PRO A 56 -3.62 2.19 3.00
N PRO A 57 -3.62 1.36 1.94
CA PRO A 57 -2.56 0.39 1.72
C PRO A 57 -1.18 1.06 1.76
N TYR A 58 -0.21 0.42 2.39
CA TYR A 58 1.17 0.90 2.42
C TYR A 58 1.71 1.00 0.99
N ASP A 59 2.10 2.21 0.58
CA ASP A 59 2.70 2.50 -0.71
C ASP A 59 4.22 2.70 -0.53
N PRO A 60 5.05 1.71 -0.89
CA PRO A 60 6.50 1.76 -0.68
C PRO A 60 7.20 2.85 -1.49
N THR A 61 6.53 3.47 -2.47
CA THR A 61 7.12 4.55 -3.27
C THR A 61 7.15 5.89 -2.53
N LYS A 62 6.35 6.03 -1.47
CA LYS A 62 6.23 7.27 -0.67
C LYS A 62 7.06 7.25 0.61
N ASP A 63 7.59 6.09 1.01
CA ASP A 63 8.37 5.93 2.22
C ASP A 63 9.87 6.17 1.94
N PRO A 64 10.52 7.18 2.57
CA PRO A 64 11.94 7.48 2.37
C PRO A 64 12.91 6.35 2.72
N ASN A 65 12.50 5.40 3.56
CA ASN A 65 13.33 4.27 3.98
C ASN A 65 13.13 3.01 3.11
N SER A 66 12.16 3.04 2.20
CA SER A 66 11.90 1.93 1.29
C SER A 66 12.93 1.92 0.15
N PRO A 67 13.43 0.74 -0.28
CA PRO A 67 14.30 0.63 -1.44
C PRO A 67 13.63 1.08 -2.75
N TYR A 68 12.31 1.22 -2.75
CA TYR A 68 11.50 1.67 -3.89
C TYR A 68 11.06 3.14 -3.78
N TYR A 69 11.65 3.92 -2.86
CA TYR A 69 11.30 5.33 -2.67
C TYR A 69 11.51 6.15 -3.94
N ILE A 70 10.46 6.87 -4.35
CA ILE A 70 10.53 7.82 -5.46
C ILE A 70 10.70 9.22 -4.84
N PRO A 71 11.87 9.87 -5.01
CA PRO A 71 12.11 11.17 -4.41
C PRO A 71 11.11 12.21 -4.96
N ILE A 72 10.43 12.89 -4.05
CA ILE A 72 9.50 13.97 -4.39
C ILE A 72 10.31 15.18 -4.85
N ILE A 73 10.30 15.43 -6.16
CA ILE A 73 11.00 16.55 -6.76
C ILE A 73 10.06 17.77 -6.78
N LYS A 74 10.49 18.86 -6.14
CA LYS A 74 9.76 20.14 -6.14
C LYS A 74 10.27 21.04 -7.26
N CYS A 75 9.36 21.67 -8.00
CA CYS A 75 9.71 22.67 -8.99
C CYS A 75 10.31 23.92 -8.31
N PRO A 76 11.48 24.42 -8.73
CA PRO A 76 12.08 25.61 -8.12
C PRO A 76 11.28 26.90 -8.38
N THR A 77 10.42 26.92 -9.40
CA THR A 77 9.65 28.11 -9.78
C THR A 77 8.28 28.17 -9.13
N CYS A 78 7.54 27.05 -9.10
CA CYS A 78 6.15 27.02 -8.61
C CYS A 78 5.94 26.11 -7.40
N GLN A 79 6.99 25.45 -6.90
CA GLN A 79 6.97 24.52 -5.76
C GLN A 79 6.05 23.29 -5.93
N SER A 80 5.46 23.09 -7.10
CA SER A 80 4.68 21.89 -7.43
C SER A 80 5.54 20.64 -7.38
N THR A 81 4.97 19.55 -6.86
CA THR A 81 5.56 18.20 -6.82
C THR A 81 5.30 17.40 -8.11
N ASN A 82 4.54 17.97 -9.06
CA ASN A 82 4.20 17.34 -10.32
C ASN A 82 5.29 17.60 -11.37
N ALA A 83 6.46 17.01 -11.14
CA ALA A 83 7.61 17.03 -12.04
C ALA A 83 7.74 15.68 -12.77
N GLN A 84 7.89 15.72 -14.09
CA GLN A 84 8.14 14.55 -14.93
C GLN A 84 9.61 14.53 -15.36
N LYS A 85 10.25 13.36 -15.26
CA LYS A 85 11.58 13.14 -15.84
C LYS A 85 11.49 13.20 -17.37
N ILE A 86 12.30 14.04 -17.99
CA ILE A 86 12.41 14.12 -19.44
C ILE A 86 13.17 12.87 -19.91
N GLY A 87 12.52 12.07 -20.76
CA GLY A 87 13.08 10.82 -21.28
C GLY A 87 14.23 11.08 -22.25
N THR A 88 15.16 10.14 -22.37
CA THR A 88 16.33 10.23 -23.26
C THR A 88 15.91 10.34 -24.73
N GLY A 89 14.79 9.74 -25.13
CA GLY A 89 14.27 9.80 -26.51
C GLY A 89 13.80 11.20 -26.96
N GLU A 90 13.13 11.96 -26.08
CA GLU A 90 12.73 13.35 -26.38
C GLU A 90 13.95 14.27 -26.54
N ARG A 91 15.05 13.98 -25.83
CA ARG A 91 16.32 14.71 -25.99
C ARG A 91 16.94 14.51 -27.37
N VAL A 92 16.90 13.29 -27.90
CA VAL A 92 17.49 12.97 -29.22
C VAL A 92 16.70 13.59 -30.35
N VAL A 93 15.36 13.56 -30.30
CA VAL A 93 14.50 14.18 -31.32
C VAL A 93 14.73 15.70 -31.37
N SER A 94 14.84 16.37 -30.21
CA SER A 94 15.09 17.81 -30.16
C SER A 94 16.49 18.20 -30.65
N VAL A 95 17.50 17.35 -30.47
CA VAL A 95 18.86 17.58 -30.97
C VAL A 95 18.96 17.34 -32.48
N ALA A 96 18.18 16.37 -33.01
CA ALA A 96 18.12 16.07 -34.43
C ALA A 96 17.35 17.15 -35.24
N THR A 97 16.40 17.86 -34.63
CA THR A 97 15.56 18.87 -35.32
C THR A 97 16.05 20.32 -35.18
N MET A 98 16.89 20.65 -34.19
CA MET A 98 17.51 21.97 -34.07
C MET A 98 18.99 21.79 -33.73
N GLY A 99 19.86 21.84 -34.74
CA GLY A 99 21.28 21.55 -34.60
C GLY A 99 21.95 22.37 -33.49
N ILE A 100 22.61 21.68 -32.55
CA ILE A 100 23.69 22.07 -31.59
C ILE A 100 23.51 23.39 -30.77
N PHE A 101 22.50 24.21 -31.02
CA PHE A 101 22.31 25.55 -30.45
C PHE A 101 20.99 25.66 -29.69
N SER A 102 20.80 24.84 -28.66
CA SER A 102 19.81 25.19 -27.65
C SER A 102 20.18 24.71 -26.26
N LYS A 103 20.09 25.65 -25.31
CA LYS A 103 20.29 25.57 -23.84
C LYS A 103 19.44 24.52 -23.10
N LYS A 104 19.01 23.43 -23.77
CA LYS A 104 18.12 22.38 -23.27
C LYS A 104 18.80 21.02 -23.04
N ILE A 105 20.06 20.86 -23.42
CA ILE A 105 20.77 19.55 -23.42
C ILE A 105 21.02 18.98 -22.01
N ASN A 106 21.05 19.81 -20.95
CA ASN A 106 21.35 19.33 -19.58
C ASN A 106 20.13 19.26 -18.65
N LYS A 107 18.90 19.40 -19.17
CA LYS A 107 17.71 19.45 -18.32
C LYS A 107 17.11 18.07 -18.10
N SER A 108 16.92 17.68 -16.84
CA SER A 108 16.49 16.34 -16.43
C SER A 108 14.99 16.22 -16.18
N PHE A 109 14.34 17.31 -15.80
CA PHE A 109 12.95 17.35 -15.33
C PHE A 109 12.17 18.51 -15.95
N LYS A 110 10.86 18.27 -16.14
CA LYS A 110 9.88 19.27 -16.58
C LYS A 110 8.74 19.31 -15.57
N CYS A 111 8.41 20.48 -15.05
CA CYS A 111 7.21 20.67 -14.24
C CYS A 111 5.98 20.66 -15.15
N LYS A 112 4.98 19.84 -14.82
CA LYS A 112 3.69 19.82 -15.54
C LYS A 112 2.79 20.99 -15.16
N SER A 113 2.99 21.60 -13.99
CA SER A 113 2.14 22.71 -13.52
C SER A 113 2.52 24.06 -14.15
N CYS A 114 3.81 24.38 -14.26
CA CYS A 114 4.26 25.67 -14.82
C CYS A 114 5.05 25.55 -16.14
N GLY A 115 5.38 24.33 -16.59
CA GLY A 115 6.17 24.11 -17.80
C GLY A 115 7.67 24.38 -17.66
N TYR A 116 8.14 24.83 -16.49
CA TYR A 116 9.57 25.06 -16.24
C TYR A 116 10.37 23.76 -16.36
N THR A 117 11.56 23.86 -16.93
CA THR A 117 12.47 22.73 -17.15
C THR A 117 13.80 23.00 -16.46
N TRP A 118 14.37 21.99 -15.81
CA TRP A 118 15.69 22.06 -15.15
C TRP A 118 16.39 20.71 -15.18
#